data_AF-A0A8T5B772-F1
#
_entry.id   AF-A0A8T5B772-F1
#
_cell.length_a   1.000
_cell.length_b   1.000
_cell.length_c   1.000
_cell.angle_alpha   90.00
_cell.angle_beta   90.00
_cell.angle_gamma   90.00
#
_symmetry.space_group_name_H-M   'P 1'
#
loop_
_entity.id
_entity.type
_entity.pdbx_description
1 polymer ?
#
loop_
_entity_poly.entity_id
_entity_poly.type
_entity_poly.pdbx_seq_one_letter_code
_entity_poly.pdbx_strand_id
1 'polypeptide(L)'
;MRSLADEVKDFIQERYVKPARDKGSKTITLKAGEIQRGMGLKGKIPTICSALSSKKLQEICGIRLLKKEGPSCGSEATFTYEIQ
;
A
#
# COMPACT_ATOMS: atom_id res chain seq x y z
N MET A 1 -16.83 10.66 6.25
CA MET A 1 -16.26 9.66 7.19
C MET A 1 -14.99 9.11 6.57
N ARG A 2 -13.80 9.42 7.11
CA ARG A 2 -12.53 8.84 6.62
C ARG A 2 -12.34 7.49 7.29
N SER A 3 -12.19 6.44 6.48
CA SER A 3 -11.89 5.09 6.96
C SER A 3 -10.38 4.94 7.12
N LEU A 4 -9.94 4.04 8.01
CA LEU A 4 -8.52 3.64 8.10
C LEU A 4 -7.92 3.27 6.75
N ALA A 5 -8.72 2.69 5.86
CA ALA A 5 -8.29 2.38 4.49
C ALA A 5 -7.94 3.62 3.66
N ASP A 6 -8.61 4.75 3.85
CA ASP A 6 -8.30 6.01 3.15
C ASP A 6 -7.02 6.65 3.69
N GLU A 7 -6.81 6.63 5.01
CA GLU A 7 -5.56 7.08 5.62
C GLU A 7 -4.36 6.25 5.12
N VAL A 8 -4.54 4.91 5.00
CA VAL A 8 -3.50 4.02 4.46
C VAL A 8 -3.17 4.37 3.01
N LYS A 9 -4.18 4.69 2.18
CA LYS A 9 -3.98 5.09 0.78
C LYS A 9 -3.15 6.38 0.69
N ASP A 10 -3.56 7.40 1.43
CA ASP A 10 -2.90 8.70 1.43
C ASP A 10 -1.44 8.58 1.89
N PHE A 11 -1.22 7.83 2.97
CA PHE A 11 0.13 7.54 3.45
C PHE A 11 0.97 6.82 2.39
N ILE A 12 0.46 5.78 1.74
CA ILE A 12 1.19 5.07 0.67
C ILE A 12 1.50 6.02 -0.49
N GLN A 13 0.51 6.81 -0.91
CA GLN A 13 0.67 7.75 -2.01
C GLN A 13 1.77 8.77 -1.72
N GLU A 14 1.73 9.37 -0.55
CA GLU A 14 2.63 10.46 -0.20
C GLU A 14 4.04 9.97 0.16
N ARG A 15 4.15 8.84 0.88
CA ARG A 15 5.44 8.30 1.32
C ARG A 15 6.14 7.41 0.31
N TYR A 16 5.40 6.75 -0.59
CA TYR A 16 5.98 5.80 -1.54
C TYR A 16 5.73 6.20 -2.99
N VAL A 17 4.48 6.47 -3.39
CA VAL A 17 4.15 6.75 -4.79
C VAL A 17 4.76 8.06 -5.27
N LYS A 18 4.57 9.17 -4.54
CA LYS A 18 5.13 10.49 -4.88
C LYS A 18 6.65 10.44 -5.07
N PRO A 19 7.47 9.95 -4.10
CA PRO A 19 8.91 9.91 -4.27
C PRO A 19 9.37 8.88 -5.32
N ALA A 20 8.66 7.77 -5.50
CA ALA A 20 8.99 6.83 -6.57
C ALA A 20 8.71 7.42 -7.95
N ARG A 21 7.60 8.16 -8.10
CA ARG A 21 7.24 8.86 -9.34
C ARG A 21 8.22 9.99 -9.65
N ASP A 22 8.62 10.75 -8.64
CA ASP A 22 9.66 11.79 -8.74
C ASP A 22 11.01 11.22 -9.17
N LYS A 23 11.39 10.05 -8.62
CA LYS A 23 12.58 9.30 -9.03
C LYS A 23 12.48 8.63 -10.41
N GLY A 24 11.33 8.67 -11.09
CA GLY A 24 11.09 7.94 -12.33
C GLY A 24 11.04 6.41 -12.18
N SER A 25 10.81 5.92 -10.95
CA SER A 25 10.62 4.49 -10.68
C SER A 25 9.26 4.04 -11.19
N LYS A 26 9.26 3.01 -12.04
CA LYS A 26 8.04 2.43 -12.61
C LYS A 26 7.34 1.46 -11.68
N THR A 27 8.04 0.92 -10.69
CA THR A 27 7.50 -0.07 -9.75
C THR A 27 7.86 0.27 -8.32
N ILE A 28 6.95 -0.05 -7.41
CA ILE A 28 7.14 0.07 -5.97
C ILE A 28 6.75 -1.22 -5.28
N THR A 29 7.53 -1.60 -4.28
CA THR A 29 7.27 -2.79 -3.48
C THR A 29 6.90 -2.35 -2.08
N LEU A 30 5.67 -2.65 -1.68
CA LEU A 30 5.10 -2.27 -0.40
C LEU A 30 4.92 -3.50 0.48
N LYS A 31 5.47 -3.46 1.69
CA LYS A 31 5.30 -4.53 2.67
C LYS A 31 4.23 -4.14 3.69
N ALA A 32 3.27 -5.01 3.93
CA ALA A 32 2.18 -4.77 4.89
C ALA A 32 2.72 -4.48 6.30
N GLY A 33 3.77 -5.18 6.71
CA GLY A 33 4.44 -4.93 7.99
C GLY A 33 5.11 -3.56 8.09
N GLU A 34 5.69 -3.05 7.00
CA GLU A 34 6.31 -1.72 6.96
C GLU A 34 5.25 -0.63 7.08
N ILE A 35 4.14 -0.75 6.35
CA ILE A 35 3.01 0.18 6.45
C ILE A 35 2.40 0.14 7.86
N GLN A 36 2.22 -1.07 8.41
CA GLN A 36 1.70 -1.26 9.76
C GLN A 36 2.60 -0.63 10.83
N ARG A 37 3.93 -0.76 10.70
CA ARG A 37 4.90 -0.12 11.60
C ARG A 37 4.91 1.40 11.41
N GLY A 38 4.93 1.86 10.16
CA GLY A 38 4.96 3.28 9.80
C GLY A 38 3.73 4.05 10.29
N MET A 39 2.54 3.45 10.22
CA MET A 39 1.32 4.05 10.77
C MET A 39 1.09 3.74 12.26
N GLY A 40 1.94 2.91 12.90
CA GLY A 40 1.75 2.51 14.30
C GLY A 40 0.47 1.74 14.57
N LEU A 41 -0.15 1.15 13.54
CA LEU A 41 -1.44 0.46 13.64
C LEU A 41 -1.26 -0.95 14.21
N LYS A 42 -1.04 -1.06 15.53
CA LYS A 42 -0.94 -2.34 16.23
C LYS A 42 -2.20 -3.19 15.99
N GLY A 43 -2.04 -4.33 15.29
CA GLY A 43 -3.10 -5.32 15.08
C GLY A 43 -4.09 -5.06 13.95
N LYS A 44 -3.92 -4.02 13.11
CA LYS A 44 -4.85 -3.73 11.99
C LYS A 44 -4.34 -4.19 10.62
N ILE A 45 -3.49 -5.22 10.60
CA ILE A 45 -3.07 -5.92 9.37
C ILE A 45 -4.25 -6.27 8.43
N PRO A 46 -5.38 -6.83 8.89
CA PRO A 46 -6.50 -7.13 7.99
C PRO A 46 -7.09 -5.88 7.34
N THR A 47 -7.19 -4.76 8.07
CA THR A 47 -7.66 -3.48 7.51
C THR A 47 -6.71 -2.95 6.42
N ILE A 48 -5.39 -3.05 6.66
CA ILE A 48 -4.36 -2.66 5.70
C ILE A 48 -4.46 -3.55 4.44
N CYS A 49 -4.61 -4.87 4.61
CA CYS A 49 -4.73 -5.81 3.51
C CYS A 49 -5.98 -5.56 2.65
N SER A 50 -7.12 -5.25 3.28
CA SER A 50 -8.35 -4.85 2.57
C SER A 50 -8.20 -3.50 1.86
N ALA A 51 -7.46 -2.56 2.43
CA ALA A 51 -7.17 -1.27 1.81
C ALA A 51 -6.26 -1.42 0.59
N LEU A 52 -5.18 -2.21 0.72
CA LEU A 52 -4.23 -2.54 -0.35
C LEU A 52 -4.90 -3.28 -1.51
N SER A 53 -5.79 -4.23 -1.21
CA SER A 53 -6.53 -4.97 -2.24
C SER A 53 -7.73 -4.20 -2.81
N SER A 54 -8.03 -3.00 -2.31
CA SER A 54 -9.14 -2.21 -2.84
C SER A 54 -8.76 -1.53 -4.15
N LYS A 55 -9.58 -1.72 -5.19
CA LYS A 55 -9.46 -1.01 -6.48
C LYS A 55 -9.35 0.51 -6.33
N LYS A 56 -10.04 1.06 -5.33
CA LYS A 56 -10.03 2.49 -5.03
C LYS A 56 -8.62 3.02 -4.67
N LEU A 57 -7.78 2.21 -4.04
CA LEU A 57 -6.38 2.57 -3.78
C LEU A 57 -5.60 2.69 -5.10
N GLN A 58 -5.79 1.73 -5.99
CA GLN A 58 -5.16 1.71 -7.32
C GLN A 58 -5.54 2.95 -8.14
N GLU A 59 -6.81 3.34 -8.11
CA GLU A 59 -7.31 4.54 -8.82
C GLU A 59 -6.79 5.84 -8.20
N ILE A 60 -6.82 5.98 -6.87
CA ILE A 60 -6.38 7.20 -6.18
C ILE A 60 -4.87 7.42 -6.31
N CYS A 61 -4.09 6.35 -6.13
CA CYS A 61 -2.64 6.40 -6.24
C CYS A 61 -2.15 6.36 -7.69
N GLY A 62 -2.99 5.95 -8.65
CA GLY A 62 -2.56 5.68 -10.03
C GLY A 62 -1.57 4.51 -10.12
N ILE A 63 -1.78 3.46 -9.31
CA ILE A 63 -0.89 2.30 -9.27
C ILE A 63 -1.61 1.01 -9.59
N ARG A 64 -0.93 0.07 -10.26
CA ARG A 64 -1.47 -1.23 -10.64
C ARG A 64 -0.81 -2.34 -9.84
N LEU A 65 -1.59 -3.16 -9.13
CA LEU A 65 -1.05 -4.34 -8.46
C LEU A 65 -0.49 -5.31 -9.51
N LEU A 66 0.82 -5.51 -9.52
CA LEU A 66 1.50 -6.47 -10.39
C LEU A 66 1.52 -7.85 -9.75
N LYS A 67 2.00 -7.90 -8.50
CA LYS A 67 2.24 -9.16 -7.81
C LYS A 67 2.02 -9.00 -6.32
N LYS A 68 1.47 -10.04 -5.69
CA LYS A 68 1.38 -10.17 -4.25
C LYS A 68 2.13 -11.43 -3.84
N GLU A 69 3.02 -11.30 -2.87
CA GLU A 69 3.88 -12.37 -2.37
C GLU A 69 3.76 -12.45 -0.84
N GLY A 70 3.75 -13.67 -0.31
CA GLY A 70 3.61 -13.93 1.13
C GLY A 70 2.22 -14.41 1.55
N PRO A 71 1.99 -14.59 2.87
CA PRO A 71 0.73 -15.06 3.41
C PRO A 71 -0.40 -14.09 3.04
N SER A 72 -1.58 -14.62 2.69
CA SER A 72 -2.72 -13.82 2.21
C SER A 72 -3.16 -12.71 3.18
N CYS A 73 -2.74 -12.79 4.45
CA CYS A 73 -2.89 -11.72 5.44
C CYS A 73 -1.79 -11.87 6.52
N GLY A 74 -0.76 -11.03 6.51
CA GLY A 74 0.32 -11.07 7.50
C GLY A 74 1.35 -9.95 7.33
N SER A 75 2.14 -9.65 8.36
CA SER A 75 3.16 -8.58 8.34
C SER A 75 4.26 -8.81 7.29
N GLU A 76 4.43 -10.06 6.82
CA GLU A 76 5.35 -10.42 5.74
C GLU A 76 4.76 -10.32 4.34
N ALA A 77 3.45 -10.03 4.20
CA ALA A 77 2.82 -9.86 2.90
C ALA A 77 3.43 -8.66 2.17
N THR A 78 3.87 -8.90 0.95
CA THR A 78 4.55 -7.95 0.08
C THR A 78 3.72 -7.77 -1.18
N PHE A 79 3.49 -6.52 -1.55
CA PHE A 79 2.65 -6.14 -2.68
C PHE A 79 3.48 -5.25 -3.61
N THR A 80 3.74 -5.75 -4.80
CA THR A 80 4.46 -5.02 -5.85
C THR A 80 3.43 -4.34 -6.73
N TYR A 81 3.53 -3.03 -6.83
CA TYR A 81 2.70 -2.19 -7.68
C TYR A 81 3.54 -1.54 -8.78
N GLU A 82 2.91 -1.28 -9.91
CA GLU A 82 3.44 -0.45 -10.99
C GLU A 82 2.84 0.95 -10.89
N ILE A 83 3.66 1.98 -10.97
CA ILE A 83 3.22 3.37 -11.08
C ILE A 83 2.99 3.67 -12.55
N GLN A 84 1.81 4.22 -12.86
CA GLN A 84 1.41 4.61 -14.21
C GLN A 84 1.60 6.11 -14.46
#